data_AF-A0A2E7M6V8-F1
#
_entry.id   AF-A0A2E7M6V8-F1
#
_cell.length_a   1.000
_cell.length_b   1.000
_cell.length_c   1.000
_cell.angle_alpha   90.00
_cell.angle_beta   90.00
_cell.angle_gamma   90.00
#
_symmetry.space_group_name_H-M   'P 1'
#
loop_
_entity.id
_entity.type
_entity.pdbx_description
1 polymer ?
#
loop_
_entity_poly.entity_id
_entity_poly.type
_entity_poly.pdbx_seq_one_letter_code
_entity_poly.pdbx_strand_id
1 'polypeptide(L)'
;MGWSLSRHSVCGWLCLVLTCTLPCSADASGKLRPPPEFADPQRAPTGDNRLEHRILRSLHLEELTDLELRRLQEEALKTLVSDEVLSQYMAVLLARGELKPALNLLHRRAIAALDDDHKLADALGLAMGQLRWGACEQMARDYLARRTSSGAFLVFGLCAVRAGSIEDPRTSFEAASTALPMKPALIDELVTWTIERSGSGQLPSAPEELAGRLMEKLMQRGPLDRLFLQHLLGRFESRLPTGSLDLGGITTAEIRKIVLSRSRSYRYCYDLARRIRPRRPRLSGSQEFQFFVGPLGQVQGVEPADEGWGGHHAADDVNACLSQQLGRLRFPMPRYGFPQRARHQFSFSPD
;
A
#
# COMPACT_ATOMS: atom_id res chain seq x y z
N MET A 1 8.38 -19.54 54.99
CA MET A 1 7.17 -18.84 54.53
C MET A 1 7.59 -17.93 53.39
N GLY A 2 7.47 -18.41 52.14
CA GLY A 2 7.99 -17.74 50.95
C GLY A 2 6.85 -17.23 50.07
N TRP A 3 6.99 -15.99 49.61
CA TRP A 3 6.15 -15.40 48.56
C TRP A 3 6.96 -15.43 47.27
N SER A 4 6.42 -16.09 46.24
CA SER A 4 6.95 -16.07 44.88
C SER A 4 5.86 -15.56 43.95
N LEU A 5 6.10 -14.39 43.37
CA LEU A 5 5.32 -13.79 42.30
C LEU A 5 5.91 -14.26 40.97
N SER A 6 5.17 -15.05 40.21
CA SER A 6 5.45 -15.29 38.79
C SER A 6 4.31 -14.74 37.94
N ARG A 7 4.54 -13.56 37.36
CA ARG A 7 3.78 -13.06 36.22
C ARG A 7 4.27 -13.82 34.98
N HIS A 8 3.40 -14.59 34.34
CA HIS A 8 3.63 -15.02 32.96
C HIS A 8 2.69 -14.26 32.03
N SER A 9 3.33 -13.73 31.00
CA SER A 9 2.80 -12.83 29.99
C SER A 9 1.70 -13.49 29.16
N VAL A 10 0.60 -12.75 28.99
CA VAL A 10 -0.47 -13.03 28.05
C VAL A 10 -0.02 -12.51 26.69
N CYS A 11 0.30 -13.41 25.76
CA CYS A 11 0.32 -13.14 24.33
C CYS A 11 -0.55 -14.20 23.63
N GLY A 12 -1.86 -13.98 23.72
CA GLY A 12 -2.85 -14.77 22.98
C GLY A 12 -2.82 -14.40 21.50
N TRP A 13 -2.11 -15.18 20.69
CA TRP A 13 -2.37 -15.26 19.26
C TRP A 13 -3.64 -16.08 19.07
N LEU A 14 -4.77 -15.39 18.85
CA LEU A 14 -6.02 -16.04 18.47
C LEU A 14 -5.89 -16.54 17.02
N CYS A 15 -5.39 -17.78 16.87
CA CYS A 15 -5.58 -18.58 15.67
C CYS A 15 -7.07 -18.93 15.59
N LEU A 16 -7.83 -18.14 14.84
CA LEU A 16 -9.21 -18.45 14.49
C LEU A 16 -9.17 -19.59 13.46
N VAL A 17 -9.15 -20.83 13.96
CA VAL A 17 -9.39 -22.03 13.16
C VAL A 17 -10.88 -22.05 12.81
N LEU A 18 -11.23 -21.45 11.68
CA LEU A 18 -12.57 -21.53 11.11
C LEU A 18 -12.77 -22.93 10.51
N THR A 19 -13.24 -23.87 11.33
CA THR A 19 -13.78 -25.16 10.85
C THR A 19 -15.16 -24.93 10.21
N CYS A 20 -15.19 -24.35 9.00
CA CYS A 20 -16.39 -24.38 8.17
C CYS A 20 -16.62 -25.81 7.69
N THR A 21 -17.52 -26.55 8.34
CA THR A 21 -17.89 -27.94 8.02
C THR A 21 -18.94 -28.07 6.91
N LEU A 22 -19.11 -27.05 6.06
CA LEU A 22 -19.98 -27.19 4.89
C LEU A 22 -19.36 -28.17 3.89
N PRO A 23 -20.03 -29.29 3.55
CA PRO A 23 -19.50 -30.26 2.61
C PRO A 23 -19.44 -29.65 1.21
N CYS A 24 -18.29 -29.80 0.54
CA CYS A 24 -18.15 -29.49 -0.88
C CYS A 24 -19.19 -30.34 -1.64
N SER A 25 -20.19 -29.70 -2.28
CA SER A 25 -21.22 -30.42 -3.03
C SER A 25 -20.59 -31.10 -4.24
N ALA A 26 -20.39 -32.42 -4.17
CA ALA A 26 -20.11 -33.22 -5.35
C ALA A 26 -21.38 -33.31 -6.20
N ASP A 27 -21.23 -33.27 -7.52
CA ASP A 27 -22.36 -33.56 -8.41
C ASP A 27 -22.68 -35.06 -8.46
N ALA A 28 -23.78 -35.43 -9.10
CA ALA A 28 -24.19 -36.82 -9.27
C ALA A 28 -23.13 -37.69 -9.99
N SER A 29 -22.14 -37.07 -10.65
CA SER A 29 -21.00 -37.75 -11.29
C SER A 29 -19.76 -37.86 -10.41
N GLY A 30 -19.83 -37.40 -9.15
CA GLY A 30 -18.70 -37.35 -8.22
C GLY A 30 -17.68 -36.25 -8.53
N LYS A 31 -17.93 -35.39 -9.52
CA LYS A 31 -17.05 -34.25 -9.83
C LYS A 31 -17.21 -33.16 -8.79
N LEU A 32 -16.08 -32.59 -8.40
CA LEU A 32 -16.05 -31.45 -7.48
C LEU A 32 -16.65 -30.26 -8.23
N ARG A 33 -17.74 -29.68 -7.74
CA ARG A 33 -18.26 -28.44 -8.30
C ARG A 33 -17.46 -27.28 -7.72
N PRO A 34 -16.91 -26.39 -8.57
CA PRO A 34 -16.31 -25.17 -8.08
C PRO A 34 -17.37 -24.34 -7.35
N PRO A 35 -17.03 -23.65 -6.25
CA PRO A 35 -17.98 -22.73 -5.62
C PRO A 35 -18.34 -21.62 -6.61
N PRO A 36 -19.52 -20.98 -6.49
CA PRO A 36 -19.98 -19.96 -7.44
C PRO A 36 -18.94 -18.85 -7.68
N GLU A 37 -18.29 -18.40 -6.61
CA GLU A 37 -17.26 -17.37 -6.67
C GLU A 37 -15.96 -17.80 -7.37
N PHE A 38 -15.74 -19.09 -7.63
CA PHE A 38 -14.51 -19.60 -8.24
C PHE A 38 -14.42 -19.25 -9.72
N ALA A 39 -15.56 -19.26 -10.42
CA ALA A 39 -15.67 -18.89 -11.82
C ALA A 39 -16.00 -17.41 -12.00
N ASP A 40 -16.49 -16.75 -10.95
CA ASP A 40 -16.91 -15.35 -10.98
C ASP A 40 -15.70 -14.41 -11.21
N PRO A 41 -15.66 -13.67 -12.33
CA PRO A 41 -14.67 -12.61 -12.52
C PRO A 41 -14.94 -11.39 -11.63
N GLN A 42 -16.17 -11.22 -11.13
CA GLN A 42 -16.67 -10.01 -10.46
C GLN A 42 -16.36 -9.94 -8.95
N ARG A 43 -15.69 -10.97 -8.38
CA ARG A 43 -15.23 -11.10 -6.98
C ARG A 43 -16.22 -11.76 -6.01
N ALA A 44 -15.72 -12.20 -4.85
CA ALA A 44 -16.56 -12.59 -3.71
C ALA A 44 -16.81 -11.40 -2.76
N PRO A 45 -18.03 -11.22 -2.23
CA PRO A 45 -18.31 -10.17 -1.26
C PRO A 45 -17.52 -10.37 0.03
N THR A 46 -16.95 -9.30 0.55
CA THR A 46 -16.15 -9.24 1.77
C THR A 46 -16.99 -9.24 3.06
N GLY A 47 -18.30 -8.99 2.93
CA GLY A 47 -19.20 -8.78 4.08
C GLY A 47 -19.04 -7.41 4.76
N ASP A 48 -18.23 -6.51 4.19
CA ASP A 48 -17.99 -5.16 4.70
C ASP A 48 -18.42 -4.12 3.66
N ASN A 49 -19.61 -3.52 3.85
CA ASN A 49 -20.22 -2.61 2.88
C ASN A 49 -19.33 -1.40 2.53
N ARG A 50 -18.51 -0.93 3.47
CA ARG A 50 -17.60 0.20 3.21
C ARG A 50 -16.46 -0.24 2.28
N LEU A 51 -15.91 -1.42 2.53
CA LEU A 51 -14.88 -2.02 1.69
C LEU A 51 -15.43 -2.37 0.29
N GLU A 52 -16.65 -2.91 0.23
CA GLU A 52 -17.38 -3.16 -1.01
C GLU A 52 -17.50 -1.90 -1.87
N HIS A 53 -18.01 -0.82 -1.29
CA HIS A 53 -18.21 0.44 -1.99
C HIS A 53 -16.89 0.98 -2.56
N ARG A 54 -15.80 0.92 -1.81
CA ARG A 54 -14.48 1.37 -2.27
C ARG A 54 -13.94 0.51 -3.42
N ILE A 55 -14.19 -0.79 -3.43
CA ILE A 55 -13.77 -1.70 -4.50
C ILE A 55 -14.59 -1.46 -5.78
N LEU A 56 -15.91 -1.35 -5.65
CA LEU A 56 -16.80 -1.03 -6.78
C LEU A 56 -16.47 0.33 -7.40
N ARG A 57 -16.09 1.30 -6.56
CA ARG A 57 -15.61 2.60 -7.05
C ARG A 57 -14.36 2.45 -7.92
N SER A 58 -13.36 1.68 -7.48
CA SER A 58 -12.15 1.45 -8.29
C SER A 58 -12.47 0.78 -9.63
N LEU A 59 -13.38 -0.20 -9.64
CA LEU A 59 -13.83 -0.87 -10.87
C LEU A 59 -14.53 0.10 -11.83
N HIS A 60 -15.43 0.93 -11.30
CA HIS A 60 -16.10 1.94 -12.12
C HIS A 60 -15.10 2.93 -12.75
N LEU A 61 -14.04 3.32 -12.03
CA LEU A 61 -12.98 4.17 -12.56
C LEU A 61 -12.17 3.49 -13.68
N GLU A 62 -12.01 2.17 -13.62
CA GLU A 62 -11.39 1.36 -14.69
C GLU A 62 -12.23 1.37 -15.98
N GLU A 63 -13.54 1.42 -15.82
CA GLU A 63 -14.53 1.26 -16.91
C GLU A 63 -15.05 2.58 -17.49
N LEU A 64 -14.53 3.74 -17.05
CA LEU A 64 -14.98 5.04 -17.55
C LEU A 64 -14.82 5.16 -19.07
N THR A 65 -15.92 5.53 -19.72
CA THR A 65 -15.91 5.93 -21.13
C THR A 65 -15.13 7.23 -21.34
N ASP A 66 -14.73 7.51 -22.58
CA ASP A 66 -14.04 8.78 -22.91
C ASP A 66 -14.89 10.00 -22.59
N LEU A 67 -16.23 9.90 -22.74
CA LEU A 67 -17.14 10.98 -22.39
C LEU A 67 -17.19 11.21 -20.87
N GLU A 68 -17.27 10.14 -20.08
CA GLU A 68 -17.28 10.22 -18.61
C GLU A 68 -15.94 10.73 -18.08
N LEU A 69 -14.82 10.29 -18.66
CA LEU A 69 -13.51 10.82 -18.30
C LEU A 69 -13.38 12.31 -18.59
N ARG A 70 -13.86 12.78 -19.76
CA ARG A 70 -13.85 14.22 -20.07
C ARG A 70 -14.69 15.00 -19.06
N ARG A 71 -15.86 14.51 -18.68
CA ARG A 71 -16.69 15.13 -17.64
C ARG A 71 -15.97 15.17 -16.29
N LEU A 72 -15.35 14.06 -15.88
CA LEU A 72 -14.58 13.98 -14.65
C LEU A 72 -13.40 14.95 -14.66
N GLN A 73 -12.69 15.07 -15.79
CA GLN A 73 -11.61 16.04 -15.98
C GLN A 73 -12.12 17.48 -15.88
N GLU A 74 -13.18 17.82 -16.62
CA GLU A 74 -13.78 19.16 -16.60
C GLU A 74 -14.23 19.54 -15.19
N GLU A 75 -14.81 18.58 -14.46
CA GLU A 75 -15.19 18.78 -13.09
C GLU A 75 -13.96 18.99 -12.20
N ALA A 76 -12.97 18.10 -12.26
CA ALA A 76 -11.74 18.17 -11.45
C ALA A 76 -10.88 19.43 -11.68
N LEU A 77 -11.05 20.11 -12.81
CA LEU A 77 -10.34 21.35 -13.14
C LEU A 77 -11.05 22.62 -12.64
N LYS A 78 -12.27 22.53 -12.09
CA LYS A 78 -12.94 23.69 -11.50
C LYS A 78 -12.21 24.16 -10.24
N THR A 79 -12.29 25.45 -9.93
CA THR A 79 -11.55 26.07 -8.80
C THR A 79 -12.03 25.57 -7.43
N LEU A 80 -13.32 25.24 -7.30
CA LEU A 80 -13.96 24.76 -6.06
C LEU A 80 -14.41 23.31 -6.21
N VAL A 81 -13.43 22.43 -6.45
CA VAL A 81 -13.64 21.00 -6.58
C VAL A 81 -13.59 20.31 -5.24
N SER A 82 -14.44 19.31 -5.05
CA SER A 82 -14.31 18.40 -3.93
C SER A 82 -13.04 17.55 -4.09
N ASP A 83 -12.29 17.37 -2.99
CA ASP A 83 -11.10 16.51 -3.00
C ASP A 83 -11.41 15.10 -3.51
N GLU A 84 -12.64 14.63 -3.34
CA GLU A 84 -13.13 13.36 -3.85
C GLU A 84 -13.12 13.26 -5.38
N VAL A 85 -13.62 14.27 -6.09
CA VAL A 85 -13.62 14.29 -7.57
C VAL A 85 -12.19 14.37 -8.09
N LEU A 86 -11.35 15.19 -7.46
CA LEU A 86 -9.94 15.27 -7.83
C LEU A 86 -9.21 13.96 -7.57
N SER A 87 -9.46 13.29 -6.44
CA SER A 87 -8.93 11.95 -6.14
C SER A 87 -9.32 10.93 -7.21
N GLN A 88 -10.59 10.91 -7.65
CA GLN A 88 -11.06 10.05 -8.72
C GLN A 88 -10.40 10.36 -10.06
N TYR A 89 -10.18 11.63 -10.37
CA TYR A 89 -9.49 11.99 -11.60
C TYR A 89 -8.00 11.58 -11.56
N MET A 90 -7.32 11.81 -10.42
CA MET A 90 -5.93 11.38 -10.22
C MET A 90 -5.77 9.87 -10.35
N ALA A 91 -6.67 9.12 -9.72
CA ALA A 91 -6.78 7.67 -9.85
C ALA A 91 -6.75 7.19 -11.30
N VAL A 92 -7.58 7.79 -12.15
CA VAL A 92 -7.69 7.42 -13.57
C VAL A 92 -6.42 7.78 -14.34
N LEU A 93 -5.84 8.96 -14.11
CA LEU A 93 -4.57 9.33 -14.74
C LEU A 93 -3.45 8.34 -14.40
N LEU A 94 -3.35 7.93 -13.13
CA LEU A 94 -2.33 6.97 -12.70
C LEU A 94 -2.56 5.59 -13.31
N ALA A 95 -3.81 5.14 -13.39
CA ALA A 95 -4.16 3.88 -14.03
C ALA A 95 -3.78 3.85 -15.53
N ARG A 96 -3.92 4.99 -16.22
CA ARG A 96 -3.55 5.16 -17.63
C ARG A 96 -2.07 5.44 -17.86
N GLY A 97 -1.26 5.48 -16.80
CA GLY A 97 0.16 5.83 -16.88
C GLY A 97 0.43 7.31 -17.18
N GLU A 98 -0.59 8.18 -17.06
CA GLU A 98 -0.54 9.62 -17.30
C GLU A 98 0.01 10.39 -16.09
N LEU A 99 1.18 9.96 -15.62
CA LEU A 99 1.80 10.51 -14.41
C LEU A 99 2.18 11.99 -14.56
N LYS A 100 2.69 12.40 -15.72
CA LYS A 100 3.10 13.80 -15.96
C LYS A 100 1.90 14.77 -15.89
N PRO A 101 0.76 14.52 -16.56
CA PRO A 101 -0.47 15.29 -16.36
C PRO A 101 -0.91 15.36 -14.89
N ALA A 102 -0.89 14.24 -14.16
CA ALA A 102 -1.28 14.20 -12.75
C ALA A 102 -0.39 15.10 -11.88
N LEU A 103 0.94 14.95 -11.99
CA LEU A 103 1.90 15.79 -11.26
C LEU A 103 1.75 17.27 -11.60
N ASN A 104 1.60 17.62 -12.87
CA ASN A 104 1.43 19.01 -13.30
C ASN A 104 0.14 19.63 -12.74
N LEU A 105 -0.94 18.86 -12.62
CA LEU A 105 -2.18 19.37 -12.03
C LEU A 105 -2.02 19.61 -10.52
N LEU A 106 -1.49 18.64 -9.78
CA LEU A 106 -1.28 18.78 -8.33
C LEU A 106 -0.27 19.89 -8.00
N HIS A 107 0.80 20.01 -8.78
CA HIS A 107 1.78 21.08 -8.60
C HIS A 107 1.16 22.46 -8.80
N ARG A 108 0.40 22.68 -9.89
CA ARG A 108 -0.29 23.96 -10.12
C ARG A 108 -1.27 24.29 -8.99
N ARG A 109 -2.00 23.29 -8.50
CA ARG A 109 -2.91 23.43 -7.35
C ARG A 109 -2.16 23.83 -6.08
N ALA A 110 -1.00 23.24 -5.81
CA ALA A 110 -0.16 23.59 -4.67
C ALA A 110 0.39 25.02 -4.77
N ILE A 111 0.87 25.44 -5.94
CA ILE A 111 1.38 26.80 -6.17
C ILE A 111 0.27 27.86 -6.09
N ALA A 112 -0.96 27.51 -6.48
CA ALA A 112 -2.11 28.41 -6.36
C ALA A 112 -2.59 28.59 -4.90
N ALA A 113 -2.22 27.69 -4.00
CA ALA A 113 -2.64 27.67 -2.60
C ALA A 113 -1.41 27.51 -1.69
N LEU A 114 -0.50 28.49 -1.77
CA LEU A 114 0.77 28.46 -1.05
C LEU A 114 0.62 28.36 0.46
N ASP A 115 -0.54 28.67 1.03
CA ASP A 115 -0.84 28.59 2.46
C ASP A 115 -1.24 27.17 2.93
N ASP A 116 -1.59 26.28 2.00
CA ASP A 116 -2.12 24.94 2.27
C ASP A 116 -1.10 23.83 1.96
N ASP A 117 -0.34 23.45 2.99
CA ASP A 117 0.70 22.42 2.89
C ASP A 117 0.14 21.03 2.52
N HIS A 118 -1.16 20.76 2.67
CA HIS A 118 -1.75 19.48 2.25
C HIS A 118 -1.72 19.32 0.73
N LYS A 119 -1.96 20.40 -0.02
CA LYS A 119 -1.93 20.38 -1.49
C LYS A 119 -0.52 20.17 -2.03
N LEU A 120 0.47 20.79 -1.39
CA LEU A 120 1.88 20.52 -1.72
C LEU A 120 2.23 19.06 -1.39
N ALA A 121 1.80 18.56 -0.24
CA ALA A 121 2.07 17.19 0.16
C ALA A 121 1.40 16.15 -0.76
N ASP A 122 0.25 16.47 -1.38
CA ASP A 122 -0.35 15.62 -2.42
C ASP A 122 0.57 15.50 -3.65
N ALA A 123 1.10 16.63 -4.14
CA ALA A 123 2.00 16.66 -5.30
C ALA A 123 3.34 15.96 -5.01
N LEU A 124 3.98 16.30 -3.88
CA LEU A 124 5.25 15.71 -3.47
C LEU A 124 5.10 14.23 -3.13
N GLY A 125 4.02 13.85 -2.45
CA GLY A 125 3.72 12.45 -2.13
C GLY A 125 3.50 11.60 -3.37
N LEU A 126 2.80 12.15 -4.38
CA LEU A 126 2.66 11.47 -5.67
C LEU A 126 4.02 11.30 -6.37
N ALA A 127 4.85 12.36 -6.42
CA ALA A 127 6.16 12.27 -7.06
C ALA A 127 7.08 11.26 -6.38
N MET A 128 7.18 11.30 -5.05
CA MET A 128 8.00 10.36 -4.28
C MET A 128 7.46 8.93 -4.37
N GLY A 129 6.15 8.74 -4.28
CA GLY A 129 5.51 7.43 -4.44
C GLY A 129 5.78 6.81 -5.81
N GLN A 130 5.83 7.62 -6.86
CA GLN A 130 6.12 7.20 -8.23
C GLN A 130 7.61 7.26 -8.59
N LEU A 131 8.48 7.40 -7.58
CA LEU A 131 9.95 7.47 -7.70
C LEU A 131 10.44 8.56 -8.68
N ARG A 132 9.67 9.63 -8.85
CA ARG A 132 10.03 10.79 -9.68
C ARG A 132 10.77 11.83 -8.83
N TRP A 133 11.92 11.43 -8.28
CA TRP A 133 12.69 12.23 -7.34
C TRP A 133 13.10 13.61 -7.89
N GLY A 134 13.51 13.69 -9.17
CA GLY A 134 13.81 14.99 -9.79
C GLY A 134 12.58 15.90 -9.93
N ALA A 135 11.38 15.33 -10.14
CA ALA A 135 10.14 16.12 -10.13
C ALA A 135 9.80 16.58 -8.70
N CYS A 136 10.00 15.72 -7.69
CA CYS A 136 9.84 16.09 -6.28
C CYS A 136 10.77 17.25 -5.90
N GLU A 137 12.06 17.15 -6.23
CA GLU A 137 13.07 18.18 -5.97
C GLU A 137 12.64 19.52 -6.60
N GLN A 138 12.28 19.51 -7.88
CA GLN A 138 11.86 20.72 -8.59
C GLN A 138 10.61 21.37 -7.98
N MET A 139 9.58 20.58 -7.66
CA MET A 139 8.35 21.09 -7.04
C MET A 139 8.61 21.67 -5.64
N ALA A 140 9.46 21.01 -4.83
CA ALA A 140 9.82 21.51 -3.51
C ALA A 140 10.63 22.80 -3.61
N ARG A 141 11.58 22.90 -4.56
CA ARG A 141 12.33 24.12 -4.87
C ARG A 141 11.41 25.26 -5.30
N ASP A 142 10.48 24.99 -6.22
CA ASP A 142 9.52 25.98 -6.70
C ASP A 142 8.65 26.51 -5.54
N TYR A 143 8.21 25.64 -4.64
CA TYR A 143 7.47 26.07 -3.45
C TYR A 143 8.34 26.92 -2.52
N LEU A 144 9.56 26.47 -2.20
CA LEU A 144 10.49 27.16 -1.30
C LEU A 144 10.93 28.54 -1.82
N ALA A 145 10.98 28.73 -3.14
CA ALA A 145 11.21 30.04 -3.75
C ALA A 145 10.09 31.06 -3.48
N ARG A 146 8.91 30.61 -3.03
CA ARG A 146 7.71 31.42 -2.81
C ARG A 146 7.31 31.47 -1.33
N ARG A 147 7.53 30.39 -0.59
CA ARG A 147 7.20 30.27 0.83
C ARG A 147 8.21 29.42 1.57
N THR A 148 8.76 29.95 2.66
CA THR A 148 9.58 29.18 3.59
C THR A 148 8.71 28.24 4.41
N SER A 149 9.09 26.96 4.48
CA SER A 149 8.41 25.94 5.28
C SER A 149 9.42 24.91 5.75
N SER A 150 9.42 24.61 7.05
CA SER A 150 10.33 23.61 7.62
C SER A 150 10.14 22.25 6.96
N GLY A 151 8.88 21.79 6.86
CA GLY A 151 8.55 20.53 6.20
C GLY A 151 8.92 20.51 4.71
N ALA A 152 8.78 21.63 3.98
CA ALA A 152 9.20 21.69 2.58
C ALA A 152 10.73 21.58 2.42
N PHE A 153 11.51 22.20 3.31
CA PHE A 153 12.97 22.04 3.33
C PHE A 153 13.40 20.60 3.64
N LEU A 154 12.72 19.93 4.59
CA LEU A 154 12.96 18.51 4.88
C LEU A 154 12.68 17.62 3.66
N VAL A 155 11.54 17.81 2.99
CA VAL A 155 11.21 17.04 1.79
C VAL A 155 12.17 17.35 0.63
N PHE A 156 12.56 18.62 0.46
CA PHE A 156 13.54 19.03 -0.55
C PHE A 156 14.88 18.32 -0.37
N GLY A 157 15.45 18.34 0.84
CA GLY A 157 16.72 17.66 1.14
C GLY A 157 16.65 16.15 0.86
N LEU A 158 15.54 15.50 1.21
CA LEU A 158 15.31 14.09 0.88
C LEU A 158 15.26 13.86 -0.64
N CYS A 159 14.51 14.68 -1.36
CA CYS A 159 14.31 14.52 -2.80
C CYS A 159 15.58 14.83 -3.61
N ALA A 160 16.36 15.84 -3.22
CA ALA A 160 17.62 16.20 -3.86
C ALA A 160 18.63 15.02 -3.80
N VAL A 161 18.83 14.43 -2.62
CA VAL A 161 19.74 13.28 -2.46
C VAL A 161 19.24 12.09 -3.29
N ARG A 162 17.94 11.80 -3.28
CA ARG A 162 17.35 10.69 -4.05
C ARG A 162 17.37 10.92 -5.56
N ALA A 163 17.35 12.18 -6.00
CA ALA A 163 17.48 12.56 -7.40
C ALA A 163 18.93 12.49 -7.89
N GLY A 164 19.91 12.30 -6.98
CA GLY A 164 21.34 12.35 -7.32
C GLY A 164 21.86 13.78 -7.50
N SER A 165 21.18 14.76 -6.92
CA SER A 165 21.65 16.15 -6.88
C SER A 165 22.92 16.26 -6.02
N ILE A 166 23.79 17.22 -6.35
CA ILE A 166 25.00 17.54 -5.56
C ILE A 166 24.70 18.35 -4.31
N GLU A 167 23.44 18.72 -4.10
CA GLU A 167 23.02 19.49 -2.94
C GLU A 167 23.18 18.69 -1.64
N ASP A 168 23.87 19.29 -0.66
CA ASP A 168 24.03 18.70 0.65
C ASP A 168 22.70 18.75 1.43
N PRO A 169 22.10 17.59 1.81
CA PRO A 169 20.87 17.55 2.59
C PRO A 169 20.98 18.31 3.92
N ARG A 170 22.20 18.43 4.49
CA ARG A 170 22.44 19.19 5.71
C ARG A 170 22.01 20.65 5.56
N THR A 171 22.36 21.30 4.46
CA THR A 171 22.00 22.69 4.18
C THR A 171 20.48 22.88 4.24
N SER A 172 19.74 21.92 3.67
CA SER A 172 18.28 21.94 3.69
C SER A 172 17.71 21.73 5.09
N PHE A 173 18.28 20.80 5.88
CA PHE A 173 17.79 20.52 7.23
C PHE A 173 18.15 21.62 8.24
N GLU A 174 19.26 22.33 8.04
CA GLU A 174 19.60 23.54 8.81
C GLU A 174 18.65 24.71 8.46
N ALA A 175 18.30 24.88 7.19
CA ALA A 175 17.26 25.83 6.78
C ALA A 175 15.89 25.47 7.39
N ALA A 176 15.54 24.18 7.42
CA ALA A 176 14.35 23.70 8.11
C ALA A 176 14.38 24.01 9.61
N SER A 177 15.56 23.89 10.25
CA SER A 177 15.77 24.19 11.67
C SER A 177 15.64 25.68 11.99
N THR A 178 15.95 26.56 11.04
CA THR A 178 15.72 28.01 11.19
C THR A 178 14.22 28.32 11.28
N ALA A 179 13.40 27.65 10.47
CA ALA A 179 11.94 27.80 10.51
C ALA A 179 11.31 27.09 11.72
N LEU A 180 11.90 25.98 12.18
CA LEU A 180 11.42 25.22 13.32
C LEU A 180 12.60 24.55 14.05
N PRO A 181 13.01 25.06 15.23
CA PRO A 181 14.23 24.64 15.90
C PRO A 181 14.36 23.12 16.07
N MET A 182 15.46 22.59 15.57
CA MET A 182 15.91 21.21 15.77
C MET A 182 17.27 21.22 16.46
N LYS A 183 17.53 20.23 17.32
CA LYS A 183 18.85 20.07 17.93
C LYS A 183 19.85 19.62 16.84
N PRO A 184 21.12 20.07 16.84
CA PRO A 184 22.12 19.65 15.86
C PRO A 184 22.25 18.13 15.73
N ALA A 185 22.20 17.40 16.85
CA ALA A 185 22.24 15.94 16.86
C ALA A 185 21.09 15.28 16.08
N LEU A 186 19.90 15.90 16.04
CA LEU A 186 18.79 15.41 15.21
C LEU A 186 19.06 15.67 13.72
N ILE A 187 19.65 16.81 13.37
CA ILE A 187 20.03 17.12 11.99
C ILE A 187 21.04 16.10 11.48
N ASP A 188 22.08 15.81 12.27
CA ASP A 188 23.10 14.79 11.94
C ASP A 188 22.48 13.41 11.71
N GLU A 189 21.54 13.02 12.57
CA GLU A 189 20.78 11.77 12.45
C GLU A 189 19.95 11.77 11.15
N LEU A 190 19.19 12.83 10.86
CA LEU A 190 18.40 12.93 9.64
C LEU A 190 19.26 12.90 8.36
N VAL A 191 20.42 13.57 8.35
CA VAL A 191 21.37 13.56 7.22
C VAL A 191 21.86 12.13 6.98
N THR A 192 22.33 11.46 8.03
CA THR A 192 22.85 10.09 7.97
C THR A 192 21.80 9.17 7.37
N TRP A 193 20.58 9.18 7.90
CA TRP A 193 19.49 8.34 7.41
C TRP A 193 19.06 8.69 5.98
N THR A 194 19.10 9.96 5.59
CA THR A 194 18.77 10.36 4.22
C THR A 194 19.77 9.79 3.22
N ILE A 195 21.06 9.86 3.53
CA ILE A 195 22.15 9.35 2.69
C ILE A 195 22.15 7.82 2.66
N GLU A 196 22.10 7.16 3.81
CA GLU A 196 22.07 5.70 3.89
C GLU A 196 20.90 5.14 3.07
N ARG A 197 19.75 5.80 3.14
CA ARG A 197 18.54 5.31 2.48
C ARG A 197 18.42 5.70 1.03
N SER A 198 19.19 6.66 0.52
CA SER A 198 19.14 7.07 -0.88
C SER A 198 19.79 6.09 -1.86
N GLY A 199 20.54 5.10 -1.35
CA GLY A 199 21.12 4.02 -2.14
C GLY A 199 20.08 3.30 -3.03
N SER A 200 20.55 2.72 -4.13
CA SER A 200 19.75 2.12 -5.23
C SER A 200 18.87 0.92 -4.85
N GLY A 201 18.78 0.56 -3.56
CA GLY A 201 17.93 -0.51 -3.06
C GLY A 201 16.70 0.03 -2.31
N GLN A 202 15.57 -0.66 -2.44
CA GLN A 202 14.49 -0.56 -1.45
C GLN A 202 15.02 -1.09 -0.11
N LEU A 203 15.53 -0.20 0.73
CA LEU A 203 15.92 -0.60 2.07
C LEU A 203 14.71 -1.03 2.88
N PRO A 204 14.88 -1.99 3.81
CA PRO A 204 13.83 -2.36 4.74
C PRO A 204 13.33 -1.12 5.51
N SER A 205 12.09 -1.19 6.00
CA SER A 205 11.54 -0.15 6.87
C SER A 205 12.48 0.09 8.05
N ALA A 206 12.58 1.35 8.49
CA ALA A 206 13.40 1.72 9.64
C ALA A 206 13.04 0.88 10.88
N PRO A 207 14.00 0.59 11.79
CA PRO A 207 13.72 -0.05 13.07
C PRO A 207 12.61 0.66 13.85
N GLU A 208 11.81 -0.08 14.58
CA GLU A 208 10.62 0.46 15.28
C GLU A 208 10.98 1.52 16.32
N GLU A 209 12.06 1.32 17.07
CA GLU A 209 12.55 2.28 18.06
C GLU A 209 12.89 3.62 17.41
N LEU A 210 13.63 3.60 16.29
CA LEU A 210 13.96 4.81 15.56
C LEU A 210 12.71 5.50 15.02
N ALA A 211 11.82 4.73 14.39
CA ALA A 211 10.57 5.25 13.85
C ALA A 211 9.76 5.93 14.96
N GLY A 212 9.57 5.28 16.11
CA GLY A 212 8.86 5.84 17.27
C GLY A 212 9.46 7.17 17.74
N ARG A 213 10.78 7.25 17.92
CA ARG A 213 11.47 8.48 18.36
C ARG A 213 11.34 9.63 17.36
N LEU A 214 11.50 9.36 16.06
CA LEU A 214 11.39 10.39 15.02
C LEU A 214 9.94 10.83 14.82
N MET A 215 9.00 9.89 14.87
CA MET A 215 7.58 10.16 14.80
C MET A 215 7.09 11.02 15.96
N GLU A 216 7.50 10.73 17.20
CA GLU A 216 7.19 11.56 18.36
C GLU A 216 7.62 13.02 18.16
N LYS A 217 8.82 13.25 17.60
CA LYS A 217 9.39 14.59 17.40
C LYS A 217 8.74 15.37 16.25
N LEU A 218 8.33 14.69 15.17
CA LEU A 218 7.96 15.35 13.91
C LEU A 218 6.48 15.19 13.50
N MET A 219 5.72 14.23 14.05
CA MET A 219 4.32 14.00 13.63
C MET A 219 3.38 15.18 13.90
N GLN A 220 3.66 15.97 14.92
CA GLN A 220 2.81 17.09 15.35
C GLN A 220 2.97 18.33 14.45
N ARG A 221 3.91 18.33 13.50
CA ARG A 221 4.40 19.55 12.83
C ARG A 221 3.67 19.91 11.54
N GLY A 222 2.98 18.96 10.91
CA GLY A 222 2.17 19.22 9.72
C GLY A 222 2.18 18.09 8.69
N PRO A 223 1.46 18.25 7.57
CA PRO A 223 1.40 17.25 6.50
C PRO A 223 2.76 16.97 5.84
N LEU A 224 3.60 18.00 5.63
CA LEU A 224 4.90 17.86 4.97
C LEU A 224 5.93 17.12 5.83
N ASP A 225 5.99 17.39 7.14
CA ASP A 225 6.85 16.65 8.07
C ASP A 225 6.47 15.17 8.16
N ARG A 226 5.15 14.88 8.19
CA ARG A 226 4.65 13.49 8.15
C ARG A 226 5.03 12.82 6.83
N LEU A 227 4.91 13.53 5.72
CA LEU A 227 5.29 13.01 4.40
C LEU A 227 6.79 12.70 4.34
N PHE A 228 7.63 13.63 4.79
CA PHE A 228 9.07 13.42 4.92
C PHE A 228 9.38 12.17 5.75
N LEU A 229 8.77 12.03 6.93
CA LEU A 229 8.96 10.86 7.78
C LEU A 229 8.53 9.55 7.12
N GLN A 230 7.38 9.51 6.45
CA GLN A 230 6.89 8.30 5.81
C GLN A 230 7.88 7.79 4.75
N HIS A 231 8.40 8.70 3.92
CA HIS A 231 9.37 8.36 2.88
C HIS A 231 10.77 8.10 3.43
N LEU A 232 11.20 8.86 4.44
CA LEU A 232 12.47 8.61 5.13
C LEU A 232 12.45 7.21 5.76
N LEU A 233 11.40 6.86 6.51
CA LEU A 233 11.36 5.60 7.27
C LEU A 233 10.90 4.40 6.43
N GLY A 234 10.35 4.62 5.24
CA GLY A 234 9.69 3.57 4.46
C GLY A 234 8.53 2.94 5.23
N ARG A 235 7.77 3.74 5.99
CA ARG A 235 6.64 3.31 6.81
C ARG A 235 5.43 4.18 6.48
N PHE A 236 4.42 3.56 5.86
CA PHE A 236 3.19 4.24 5.46
C PHE A 236 2.06 3.87 6.43
N GLU A 237 1.81 4.75 7.40
CA GLU A 237 0.70 4.56 8.33
C GLU A 237 -0.60 5.12 7.75
N SER A 238 -1.63 4.27 7.68
CA SER A 238 -2.96 4.65 7.18
C SER A 238 -3.66 5.70 8.04
N ARG A 239 -3.26 5.85 9.31
CA ARG A 239 -3.84 6.80 10.25
C ARG A 239 -3.29 8.22 10.11
N LEU A 240 -2.22 8.40 9.33
CA LEU A 240 -1.53 9.68 9.17
C LEU A 240 -1.81 10.25 7.77
N PRO A 241 -2.87 11.06 7.63
CA PRO A 241 -3.08 11.80 6.39
C PRO A 241 -1.91 12.76 6.20
N THR A 242 -1.31 12.72 5.01
CA THR A 242 -0.24 13.62 4.60
C THR A 242 -0.73 14.68 3.63
N GLY A 243 -1.88 14.52 3.00
CA GLY A 243 -2.39 15.48 2.02
C GLY A 243 -3.91 15.57 2.06
N SER A 244 -4.49 16.34 1.13
CA SER A 244 -5.92 16.60 1.05
C SER A 244 -6.67 15.51 0.30
N LEU A 245 -5.97 14.83 -0.62
CA LEU A 245 -6.58 13.81 -1.45
C LEU A 245 -6.71 12.49 -0.69
N ASP A 246 -7.94 11.97 -0.63
CA ASP A 246 -8.17 10.56 -0.33
C ASP A 246 -7.78 9.73 -1.55
N LEU A 247 -6.48 9.53 -1.73
CA LEU A 247 -5.93 8.59 -2.71
C LEU A 247 -5.95 7.16 -2.16
N GLY A 248 -6.79 6.89 -1.15
CA GLY A 248 -6.97 5.59 -0.57
C GLY A 248 -5.81 5.12 0.28
N GLY A 249 -5.67 3.81 0.33
CA GLY A 249 -4.85 3.10 1.31
C GLY A 249 -5.53 1.81 1.70
N ILE A 250 -4.77 0.72 1.66
CA ILE A 250 -5.29 -0.60 1.99
C ILE A 250 -4.59 -1.04 3.25
N THR A 251 -5.36 -1.25 4.31
CA THR A 251 -4.80 -1.77 5.55
C THR A 251 -4.56 -3.27 5.43
N THR A 252 -3.62 -3.80 6.23
CA THR A 252 -3.40 -5.26 6.33
C THR A 252 -4.68 -6.01 6.70
N ALA A 253 -5.53 -5.40 7.52
CA ALA A 253 -6.83 -5.98 7.90
C ALA A 253 -7.79 -6.07 6.71
N GLU A 254 -7.87 -5.04 5.87
CA GLU A 254 -8.66 -5.05 4.64
C GLU A 254 -8.11 -6.05 3.63
N ILE A 255 -6.78 -6.13 3.48
CA ILE A 255 -6.14 -7.14 2.62
C ILE A 255 -6.57 -8.54 3.05
N ARG A 256 -6.47 -8.82 4.35
CA ARG A 256 -6.88 -10.11 4.91
C ARG A 256 -8.36 -10.38 4.67
N LYS A 257 -9.26 -9.40 4.89
CA LYS A 257 -10.70 -9.55 4.62
C LYS A 257 -10.99 -9.88 3.15
N ILE A 258 -10.35 -9.18 2.22
CA ILE A 258 -10.51 -9.41 0.78
C ILE A 258 -10.04 -10.79 0.39
N VAL A 259 -8.86 -11.21 0.84
CA VAL A 259 -8.37 -12.57 0.58
C VAL A 259 -9.35 -13.59 1.15
N LEU A 260 -9.71 -13.49 2.44
CA LEU A 260 -10.58 -14.47 3.11
C LEU A 260 -12.01 -14.52 2.56
N SER A 261 -12.47 -13.48 1.85
CA SER A 261 -13.78 -13.51 1.14
C SER A 261 -13.88 -14.68 0.14
N ARG A 262 -12.73 -15.19 -0.34
CA ARG A 262 -12.63 -16.32 -1.26
C ARG A 262 -12.16 -17.63 -0.61
N SER A 263 -12.25 -17.75 0.71
CA SER A 263 -11.81 -18.94 1.46
C SER A 263 -12.31 -20.28 0.87
N ARG A 264 -13.56 -20.36 0.40
CA ARG A 264 -14.10 -21.57 -0.24
C ARG A 264 -13.41 -21.90 -1.58
N SER A 265 -13.02 -20.89 -2.36
CA SER A 265 -12.26 -21.08 -3.60
C SER A 265 -10.86 -21.63 -3.32
N TYR A 266 -10.21 -21.17 -2.25
CA TYR A 266 -8.90 -21.69 -1.85
C TYR A 266 -8.98 -23.12 -1.32
N ARG A 267 -10.05 -23.45 -0.56
CA ARG A 267 -10.33 -24.83 -0.19
C ARG A 267 -10.54 -25.72 -1.42
N TYR A 268 -11.28 -25.23 -2.42
CA TYR A 268 -11.45 -25.95 -3.68
C TYR A 268 -10.11 -26.21 -4.38
N CYS A 269 -9.17 -25.25 -4.39
CA CYS A 269 -7.82 -25.47 -4.92
C CYS A 269 -7.10 -26.63 -4.23
N TYR A 270 -7.18 -26.69 -2.90
CA TYR A 270 -6.61 -27.79 -2.11
C TYR A 270 -7.27 -29.15 -2.45
N ASP A 271 -8.61 -29.19 -2.47
CA ASP A 271 -9.38 -30.40 -2.77
C ASP A 271 -9.13 -30.89 -4.21
N LEU A 272 -8.99 -29.97 -5.16
CA LEU A 272 -8.67 -30.26 -6.55
C LEU A 272 -7.29 -30.92 -6.67
N ALA A 273 -6.27 -30.34 -6.03
CA ALA A 273 -4.91 -30.88 -6.04
C ALA A 273 -4.85 -32.29 -5.43
N ARG A 274 -5.59 -32.53 -4.34
CA ARG A 274 -5.70 -33.87 -3.72
C ARG A 274 -6.33 -34.90 -4.66
N ARG A 275 -7.34 -34.52 -5.44
CA ARG A 275 -7.98 -35.41 -6.41
C ARG A 275 -7.09 -35.75 -7.59
N ILE A 276 -6.26 -34.80 -8.04
CA ILE A 276 -5.29 -35.04 -9.12
C ILE A 276 -4.22 -36.04 -8.68
N ARG A 277 -3.82 -36.05 -7.39
CA ARG A 277 -2.78 -36.95 -6.86
C ARG A 277 -3.23 -37.72 -5.60
N PRO A 278 -4.16 -38.70 -5.71
CA PRO A 278 -4.83 -39.31 -4.56
C PRO A 278 -3.98 -40.28 -3.72
N ARG A 279 -2.82 -40.75 -4.21
CA ARG A 279 -2.02 -41.82 -3.58
C ARG A 279 -0.82 -41.34 -2.74
N ARG A 280 -0.77 -40.07 -2.33
CA ARG A 280 0.43 -39.45 -1.74
C ARG A 280 0.17 -38.79 -0.39
N PRO A 281 1.20 -38.59 0.46
CA PRO A 281 1.05 -38.00 1.78
C PRO A 281 0.32 -36.66 1.73
N ARG A 282 -0.48 -36.40 2.78
CA ARG A 282 -1.34 -35.22 2.87
C ARG A 282 -0.51 -33.93 2.81
N LEU A 283 -0.99 -32.97 2.03
CA LEU A 283 -0.46 -31.61 1.98
C LEU A 283 -0.64 -30.97 3.36
N SER A 284 0.47 -30.64 4.03
CA SER A 284 0.52 -29.97 5.33
C SER A 284 1.58 -28.88 5.32
N GLY A 285 1.44 -27.89 6.18
CA GLY A 285 2.41 -26.79 6.33
C GLY A 285 1.82 -25.45 5.94
N SER A 286 2.66 -24.50 5.54
CA SER A 286 2.23 -23.17 5.13
C SER A 286 2.94 -22.69 3.88
N GLN A 287 2.22 -21.98 3.03
CA GLN A 287 2.79 -21.28 1.87
C GLN A 287 2.44 -19.79 1.99
N GLU A 288 3.44 -18.93 1.99
CA GLU A 288 3.25 -17.49 1.84
C GLU A 288 3.23 -17.11 0.36
N PHE A 289 2.29 -16.26 -0.02
CA PHE A 289 2.25 -15.59 -1.32
C PHE A 289 2.55 -14.10 -1.14
N GLN A 290 3.31 -13.57 -2.08
CA GLN A 290 3.51 -12.15 -2.28
C GLN A 290 2.86 -11.71 -3.59
N PHE A 291 2.31 -10.50 -3.59
CA PHE A 291 1.74 -9.88 -4.78
C PHE A 291 1.73 -8.37 -4.64
N PHE A 292 1.48 -7.67 -5.75
CA PHE A 292 1.29 -6.22 -5.77
C PHE A 292 -0.16 -5.88 -6.04
N VAL A 293 -0.66 -4.87 -5.35
CA VAL A 293 -1.96 -4.25 -5.64
C VAL A 293 -1.70 -2.99 -6.45
N GLY A 294 -2.10 -3.00 -7.73
CA GLY A 294 -1.90 -1.91 -8.68
C GLY A 294 -2.78 -0.67 -8.41
N PRO A 295 -2.66 0.39 -9.22
CA PRO A 295 -3.28 1.69 -8.97
C PRO A 295 -4.81 1.66 -8.88
N LEU A 296 -5.48 0.73 -9.56
CA LEU A 296 -6.94 0.54 -9.50
C LEU A 296 -7.34 -0.66 -8.62
N GLY A 297 -6.42 -1.18 -7.82
CA GLY A 297 -6.70 -2.30 -6.93
C GLY A 297 -6.67 -3.68 -7.60
N GLN A 298 -6.18 -3.77 -8.84
CA GLN A 298 -5.93 -5.04 -9.51
C GLN A 298 -4.71 -5.74 -8.90
N VAL A 299 -4.74 -7.08 -8.82
CA VAL A 299 -3.59 -7.86 -8.35
C VAL A 299 -2.62 -8.13 -9.49
N GLN A 300 -1.32 -7.98 -9.22
CA GLN A 300 -0.22 -8.19 -10.16
C GLN A 300 0.90 -9.01 -9.50
N GLY A 301 1.66 -9.77 -10.29
CA GLY A 301 2.87 -10.47 -9.84
C GLY A 301 2.64 -11.42 -8.66
N VAL A 302 1.64 -12.30 -8.75
CA VAL A 302 1.34 -13.26 -7.67
C VAL A 302 2.35 -14.40 -7.70
N GLU A 303 3.16 -14.48 -6.65
CA GLU A 303 4.25 -15.44 -6.54
C GLU A 303 4.33 -16.04 -5.13
N PRO A 304 4.71 -17.32 -4.99
CA PRO A 304 5.07 -17.87 -3.69
C PRO A 304 6.33 -17.17 -3.16
N ALA A 305 6.35 -16.80 -1.88
CA ALA A 305 7.48 -16.12 -1.25
C ALA A 305 8.65 -17.07 -0.93
N ASP A 306 8.34 -18.33 -0.60
CA ASP A 306 9.31 -19.39 -0.34
C ASP A 306 9.22 -20.49 -1.41
N GLU A 307 10.36 -20.88 -1.97
CA GLU A 307 10.49 -22.05 -2.85
C GLU A 307 10.38 -23.38 -2.07
N GLY A 308 10.54 -23.34 -0.74
CA GLY A 308 10.69 -24.51 0.14
C GLY A 308 9.43 -25.38 0.29
N TRP A 309 8.23 -24.86 -0.02
CA TRP A 309 7.02 -25.69 -0.06
C TRP A 309 6.97 -26.60 -1.32
N GLY A 310 7.84 -26.36 -2.30
CA GLY A 310 7.97 -27.10 -3.55
C GLY A 310 8.39 -28.58 -3.42
N GLY A 311 8.62 -29.06 -2.19
CA GLY A 311 8.87 -30.48 -1.91
C GLY A 311 7.60 -31.33 -1.71
N HIS A 312 6.42 -30.71 -1.55
CA HIS A 312 5.18 -31.45 -1.35
C HIS A 312 4.56 -31.89 -2.69
N HIS A 313 4.16 -33.16 -2.77
CA HIS A 313 3.47 -33.66 -3.95
C HIS A 313 2.09 -32.97 -4.10
N ALA A 314 1.90 -32.29 -5.24
CA ALA A 314 0.77 -31.41 -5.57
C ALA A 314 0.87 -29.94 -5.06
N ALA A 315 2.02 -29.53 -4.50
CA ALA A 315 2.28 -28.12 -4.19
C ALA A 315 2.13 -27.23 -5.42
N ASP A 316 2.67 -27.64 -6.57
CA ASP A 316 2.58 -26.89 -7.83
C ASP A 316 1.12 -26.71 -8.27
N ASP A 317 0.31 -27.77 -8.15
CA ASP A 317 -1.10 -27.76 -8.52
C ASP A 317 -1.91 -26.81 -7.61
N VAL A 318 -1.63 -26.83 -6.29
CA VAL A 318 -2.22 -25.87 -5.33
C VAL A 318 -1.74 -24.45 -5.62
N ASN A 319 -0.44 -24.24 -5.81
CA ASN A 319 0.16 -22.93 -6.02
C ASN A 319 -0.37 -22.28 -7.30
N ALA A 320 -0.46 -23.03 -8.40
CA ALA A 320 -1.04 -22.53 -9.64
C ALA A 320 -2.50 -22.09 -9.47
N CYS A 321 -3.31 -22.91 -8.79
CA CYS A 321 -4.70 -22.57 -8.51
C CYS A 321 -4.84 -21.35 -7.58
N LEU A 322 -4.05 -21.29 -6.50
CA LEU A 322 -4.06 -20.16 -5.57
C LEU A 322 -3.60 -18.87 -6.24
N SER A 323 -2.52 -18.89 -7.02
CA SER A 323 -2.05 -17.74 -7.80
C SER A 323 -3.13 -17.22 -8.73
N GLN A 324 -3.83 -18.12 -9.45
CA GLN A 324 -4.94 -17.73 -10.32
C GLN A 324 -6.08 -17.08 -9.52
N GLN A 325 -6.45 -17.62 -8.37
CA GLN A 325 -7.54 -17.08 -7.55
C GLN A 325 -7.18 -15.76 -6.89
N LEU A 326 -5.94 -15.60 -6.44
CA LEU A 326 -5.39 -14.34 -5.92
C LEU A 326 -5.34 -13.26 -7.01
N GLY A 327 -4.90 -13.61 -8.23
CA GLY A 327 -4.85 -12.68 -9.36
C GLY A 327 -6.21 -12.13 -9.78
N ARG A 328 -7.29 -12.81 -9.41
CA ARG A 328 -8.68 -12.37 -9.65
C ARG A 328 -9.25 -11.49 -8.55
N LEU A 329 -8.52 -11.28 -7.45
CA LEU A 329 -8.99 -10.38 -6.40
C LEU A 329 -9.03 -8.94 -6.90
N ARG A 330 -9.88 -8.15 -6.24
CA ARG A 330 -10.01 -6.71 -6.44
C ARG A 330 -9.93 -6.04 -5.08
N PHE A 331 -9.10 -5.01 -5.03
CA PHE A 331 -8.84 -4.22 -3.85
C PHE A 331 -9.32 -2.79 -4.07
N PRO A 332 -9.52 -2.01 -3.00
CA PRO A 332 -9.66 -0.57 -3.16
C PRO A 332 -8.33 0.02 -3.64
N MET A 333 -8.38 1.23 -4.17
CA MET A 333 -7.19 1.95 -4.60
C MET A 333 -6.13 2.04 -3.48
N PRO A 334 -4.86 1.66 -3.76
CA PRO A 334 -3.75 1.91 -2.85
C PRO A 334 -3.38 3.39 -2.83
N ARG A 335 -2.79 3.82 -1.73
CA ARG A 335 -2.41 5.22 -1.48
C ARG A 335 -1.53 5.75 -2.63
N TYR A 336 -1.87 6.92 -3.17
CA TYR A 336 -1.15 7.56 -4.29
C TYR A 336 -1.05 6.69 -5.57
N GLY A 337 -1.96 5.72 -5.73
CA GLY A 337 -1.88 4.75 -6.83
C GLY A 337 -0.58 3.95 -6.83
N PHE A 338 0.13 3.87 -5.69
CA PHE A 338 1.38 3.14 -5.57
C PHE A 338 1.10 1.64 -5.61
N PRO A 339 1.86 0.84 -6.39
CA PRO A 339 1.80 -0.61 -6.29
C PRO A 339 2.10 -1.06 -4.85
N GLN A 340 1.06 -1.43 -4.10
CA GLN A 340 1.21 -1.81 -2.70
C GLN A 340 1.55 -3.30 -2.63
N ARG A 341 2.75 -3.62 -2.13
CA ARG A 341 3.12 -5.01 -1.85
C ARG A 341 2.23 -5.56 -0.74
N ALA A 342 1.66 -6.73 -0.98
CA ALA A 342 0.85 -7.48 -0.04
C ALA A 342 1.43 -8.89 0.14
N ARG A 343 1.20 -9.46 1.31
CA ARG A 343 1.56 -10.84 1.63
C ARG A 343 0.41 -11.54 2.31
N HIS A 344 0.24 -12.83 2.03
CA HIS A 344 -0.72 -13.67 2.71
C HIS A 344 -0.18 -15.08 2.87
N GLN A 345 -0.23 -15.60 4.10
CA GLN A 345 0.15 -16.96 4.41
C GLN A 345 -1.08 -17.87 4.44
N PHE A 346 -1.07 -18.90 3.61
CA PHE A 346 -2.03 -19.99 3.66
C PHE A 346 -1.47 -21.11 4.55
N SER A 347 -2.31 -21.63 5.45
CA SER A 347 -1.97 -22.78 6.29
C SER A 347 -2.82 -23.98 5.87
N PHE A 348 -2.16 -25.13 5.73
CA PHE A 348 -2.77 -26.40 5.38
C PHE A 348 -2.55 -27.39 6.52
N SER A 349 -3.66 -27.89 7.07
CA SER A 349 -3.63 -28.93 8.10
C SER A 349 -4.03 -30.27 7.47
N PRO A 350 -3.35 -31.37 7.84
CA PRO A 350 -3.82 -32.69 7.47
C PRO A 350 -5.05 -33.02 8.33
N ASP A 351 -6.24 -33.06 7.73
CA ASP A 351 -7.53 -33.35 8.40
C ASP A 351 -7.55 -34.67 9.20
#